data_AF-A0AAV0QYQ0-F1
#
_entry.id   AF-A0AAV0QYQ0-F1
#
_cell.length_a   1.000
_cell.length_b   1.000
_cell.length_c   1.000
_cell.angle_alpha   90.00
_cell.angle_beta   90.00
_cell.angle_gamma   90.00
#
_symmetry.space_group_name_H-M   'P 1'
#
loop_
_entity.id
_entity.type
_entity.pdbx_description
1 polymer ?
#
loop_
_entity_poly.entity_id
_entity_poly.type
_entity_poly.pdbx_seq_one_letter_code
_entity_poly.pdbx_strand_id
1 'polypeptide(L)'
;MGSAVETLCGQAYGAQKYAMLGIYLQQSILILLLTAAAISVVYIFSKPILISLGQSPEIASAASLFVYGLIPELFACAVNFPVQKFLQAQSIVAPTAYISATVVALHVALSWLAVYGLGTGLVGASLVLSLSWWLVAAGQFGYIVKSGECEDTWGGFRGGSEVFAGMWDFAKMSAASAVMICLEIWYFQVLVLIAGLLPNPQLTLDALSVCLAIYDSVFMISIGFNAAVSVRVSNELGAGNPKSAAFSVIVSASLSCFISVVIAIALLAVRDVVSYAFTGGEEVAAAVSDLCPLLALALIINGIQPVLSGVAVGCGWQEFVAYVNVGCYYAVGIPVGVILGFYYDLGAKGIWSGMIGGTALQTIILIWVTVRTDWIKEVPISFCEY
;
A
#
# COMPACT_ATOMS: atom_id res chain seq x y z
N MET A 1 -5.92 1.76 -6.53
CA MET A 1 -6.64 2.60 -7.52
C MET A 1 -6.17 4.05 -7.54
N GLY A 2 -5.95 4.72 -6.40
CA GLY A 2 -5.49 6.13 -6.39
C GLY A 2 -4.09 6.37 -7.00
N SER A 3 -3.26 5.34 -7.17
CA SER A 3 -1.91 5.45 -7.73
C SER A 3 -1.86 5.88 -9.20
N ALA A 4 -2.95 5.75 -9.96
CA ALA A 4 -3.00 6.31 -11.32
C ALA A 4 -2.88 7.84 -11.33
N VAL A 5 -3.34 8.49 -10.25
CA VAL A 5 -3.16 9.93 -10.03
C VAL A 5 -1.67 10.26 -9.92
N GLU A 6 -0.83 9.40 -9.34
CA GLU A 6 0.61 9.67 -9.23
C GLU A 6 1.30 9.75 -10.59
N THR A 7 0.98 8.82 -11.49
CA THR A 7 1.53 8.81 -12.84
C THR A 7 1.02 10.02 -13.62
N LEU A 8 -0.30 10.21 -13.68
CA LEU A 8 -0.92 11.20 -14.56
C LEU A 8 -0.72 12.62 -14.05
N CYS A 9 -0.92 12.88 -12.76
CA CYS A 9 -0.64 14.19 -12.17
C CYS A 9 0.87 14.48 -12.17
N GLY A 10 1.72 13.49 -11.90
CA GLY A 10 3.16 13.72 -11.88
C GLY A 10 3.72 14.04 -13.26
N GLN A 11 3.37 13.25 -14.28
CA GLN A 11 3.77 13.53 -15.67
C GLN A 11 3.20 14.86 -16.15
N ALA A 12 1.92 15.18 -15.85
CA ALA A 12 1.35 16.47 -16.21
C ALA A 12 2.01 17.64 -15.47
N TYR A 13 2.40 17.47 -14.21
CA TYR A 13 3.11 18.48 -13.42
C TYR A 13 4.51 18.74 -13.99
N GLY A 14 5.26 17.68 -14.31
CA GLY A 14 6.56 17.78 -14.98
C GLY A 14 6.47 18.49 -16.33
N ALA A 15 5.40 18.22 -17.10
CA ALA A 15 5.11 18.85 -18.38
C ALA A 15 4.47 20.25 -18.27
N GLN A 16 4.36 20.82 -17.06
CA GLN A 16 3.73 22.12 -16.80
C GLN A 16 2.24 22.23 -17.22
N LYS A 17 1.54 21.10 -17.38
CA LYS A 17 0.10 21.06 -17.68
C LYS A 17 -0.73 21.11 -16.39
N TYR A 18 -0.54 22.16 -15.59
CA TYR A 18 -1.08 22.28 -14.23
C TYR A 18 -2.61 22.11 -14.12
N ALA A 19 -3.36 22.67 -15.06
CA ALA A 19 -4.82 22.58 -15.08
C ALA A 19 -5.36 21.12 -15.16
N MET A 20 -4.55 20.17 -15.66
CA MET A 20 -4.96 18.77 -15.75
C MET A 20 -5.01 18.07 -14.39
N LEU A 21 -4.23 18.53 -13.40
CA LEU A 21 -4.14 17.89 -12.09
C LEU A 21 -5.49 17.90 -11.37
N GLY A 22 -6.20 19.04 -11.38
CA GLY A 22 -7.53 19.18 -10.81
C GLY A 22 -8.58 18.30 -11.51
N ILE A 23 -8.43 18.07 -12.81
CA ILE A 23 -9.30 17.16 -13.59
C ILE A 23 -9.05 15.71 -13.18
N TYR A 24 -7.79 15.27 -13.15
CA TYR A 24 -7.43 13.91 -12.73
C TYR A 24 -7.83 13.62 -11.28
N LEU A 25 -7.69 14.60 -10.39
CA LEU A 25 -8.17 14.50 -9.01
C LEU A 25 -9.69 14.23 -8.97
N GLN A 26 -10.48 15.01 -9.69
CA GLN A 26 -11.94 14.84 -9.74
C GLN A 26 -12.36 13.50 -10.36
N GLN A 27 -11.71 13.10 -11.47
CA GLN A 27 -11.93 11.79 -12.10
C GLN A 27 -11.66 10.64 -11.12
N SER A 28 -10.54 10.71 -10.40
CA SER A 28 -10.17 9.67 -9.44
C SER A 28 -11.16 9.56 -8.29
N ILE A 29 -11.57 10.70 -7.71
CA ILE A 29 -12.56 10.72 -6.63
C ILE A 29 -13.87 10.07 -7.10
N LEU A 30 -14.37 10.41 -8.29
CA LEU A 30 -15.62 9.82 -8.81
C LEU A 30 -15.51 8.30 -8.98
N ILE A 31 -14.43 7.81 -9.57
CA ILE A 31 -14.21 6.37 -9.77
C ILE A 31 -14.06 5.64 -8.44
N LEU A 32 -13.34 6.22 -7.49
CA LEU A 32 -13.14 5.62 -6.17
C LEU A 32 -14.41 5.64 -5.33
N LEU A 33 -15.26 6.67 -5.44
CA LEU A 33 -16.55 6.70 -4.75
C LEU A 33 -17.49 5.59 -5.28
N LEU A 34 -17.51 5.37 -6.60
CA LEU A 34 -18.26 4.26 -7.20
C LEU A 34 -17.73 2.90 -6.73
N THR A 35 -16.41 2.76 -6.64
CA THR A 35 -15.77 1.53 -6.16
C THR A 35 -16.03 1.32 -4.66
N ALA A 36 -15.96 2.37 -3.85
CA ALA A 36 -16.30 2.34 -2.42
C ALA A 36 -17.76 1.92 -2.21
N ALA A 37 -18.69 2.42 -3.04
CA ALA A 37 -20.08 1.99 -3.01
C ALA A 37 -20.22 0.49 -3.33
N ALA A 38 -19.51 -0.01 -4.34
CA ALA A 38 -19.51 -1.45 -4.67
C ALA A 38 -18.93 -2.31 -3.53
N ILE A 39 -17.81 -1.90 -2.92
CA ILE A 39 -17.19 -2.60 -1.78
C ILE A 39 -18.10 -2.54 -0.54
N SER A 40 -18.81 -1.44 -0.34
CA SER A 40 -19.74 -1.29 0.79
C SER A 40 -20.83 -2.36 0.78
N VAL A 41 -21.28 -2.81 -0.40
CA VAL A 41 -22.22 -3.94 -0.51
C VAL A 41 -21.61 -5.21 0.10
N VAL A 42 -20.35 -5.50 -0.18
CA VAL A 42 -19.64 -6.65 0.41
C VAL A 42 -19.54 -6.50 1.94
N TYR A 43 -19.26 -5.29 2.43
CA TYR A 43 -19.18 -5.00 3.88
C TYR A 43 -20.53 -5.20 4.59
N ILE A 44 -21.64 -4.78 3.96
CA ILE A 44 -22.99 -4.99 4.48
C ILE A 44 -23.29 -6.50 4.63
N PHE A 45 -22.85 -7.31 3.67
CA PHE A 45 -22.99 -8.78 3.71
C PHE A 45 -21.85 -9.51 4.41
N SER A 46 -20.97 -8.82 5.15
CA SER A 46 -19.83 -9.44 5.83
C SER A 46 -20.22 -10.58 6.76
N LYS A 47 -21.28 -10.42 7.58
CA LYS A 47 -21.75 -11.48 8.49
C LYS A 47 -22.13 -12.79 7.76
N PRO A 48 -23.08 -12.79 6.80
CA PRO A 48 -23.43 -14.02 6.09
C PRO A 48 -22.27 -14.58 5.27
N ILE A 49 -21.40 -13.73 4.72
CA ILE A 49 -20.18 -14.18 4.02
C ILE A 49 -19.28 -14.95 4.99
N LEU A 50 -18.97 -14.40 6.16
CA LEU A 50 -18.13 -15.06 7.16
C LEU A 50 -18.73 -16.38 7.65
N ILE A 51 -20.05 -16.44 7.89
CA ILE A 51 -20.74 -17.68 8.26
C ILE A 51 -20.64 -18.71 7.13
N SER A 52 -20.80 -18.30 5.87
CA SER A 52 -20.67 -19.19 4.71
C SER A 52 -19.25 -19.72 4.51
N LEU A 53 -18.25 -18.99 5.00
CA LEU A 53 -16.84 -19.41 5.05
C LEU A 53 -16.51 -20.29 6.27
N GLY A 54 -17.51 -20.63 7.09
CA GLY A 54 -17.37 -21.55 8.22
C GLY A 54 -17.01 -20.90 9.56
N GLN A 55 -17.05 -19.56 9.67
CA GLN A 55 -16.82 -18.87 10.95
C GLN A 55 -18.02 -19.04 11.90
N SER A 56 -17.74 -19.04 13.21
CA SER A 56 -18.82 -19.14 14.20
C SER A 56 -19.74 -17.91 14.16
N PRO A 57 -21.04 -18.06 14.47
CA PRO A 57 -21.97 -16.93 14.50
C PRO A 57 -21.52 -15.78 15.42
N GLU A 58 -20.83 -16.08 16.51
CA GLU A 58 -20.32 -15.11 17.47
C GLU A 58 -19.19 -14.28 16.87
N ILE A 59 -18.18 -14.93 16.28
CA ILE A 59 -17.04 -14.26 15.61
C ILE A 59 -17.54 -13.45 14.41
N ALA A 60 -18.39 -14.06 13.57
CA ALA A 60 -18.96 -13.38 12.41
C ALA A 60 -19.78 -12.15 12.83
N SER A 61 -20.51 -12.22 13.95
CA SER A 61 -21.25 -11.07 14.48
C SER A 61 -20.32 -9.96 14.95
N ALA A 62 -19.28 -10.28 15.74
CA ALA A 62 -18.31 -9.30 16.22
C ALA A 62 -17.52 -8.64 15.06
N ALA A 63 -17.06 -9.43 14.10
CA ALA A 63 -16.35 -8.94 12.92
C ALA A 63 -17.24 -8.04 12.06
N SER A 64 -18.48 -8.46 11.77
CA SER A 64 -19.42 -7.65 10.98
C SER A 64 -19.76 -6.32 11.64
N LEU A 65 -19.89 -6.30 12.97
CA LEU A 65 -20.14 -5.10 13.75
C LEU A 65 -19.01 -4.08 13.59
N PHE A 66 -17.76 -4.54 13.62
CA PHE A 66 -16.59 -3.71 13.36
C PHE A 66 -16.61 -3.19 11.91
N VAL A 67 -16.79 -4.09 10.94
CA VAL A 67 -16.84 -3.81 9.48
C VAL A 67 -17.92 -2.78 9.13
N TYR A 68 -19.09 -2.82 9.77
CA TYR A 68 -20.15 -1.84 9.54
C TYR A 68 -19.71 -0.42 9.91
N GLY A 69 -18.93 -0.26 10.99
CA GLY A 69 -18.36 1.03 11.36
C GLY A 69 -17.21 1.49 10.45
N LEU A 70 -16.67 0.62 9.58
CA LEU A 70 -15.66 0.96 8.56
C LEU A 70 -16.29 1.38 7.21
N ILE A 71 -17.60 1.25 7.02
CA ILE A 71 -18.24 1.69 5.76
C ILE A 71 -17.96 3.18 5.47
N PRO A 72 -18.07 4.12 6.44
CA PRO A 72 -17.74 5.52 6.18
C PRO A 72 -16.27 5.76 5.83
N GLU A 73 -15.35 4.94 6.36
CA GLU A 73 -13.92 4.97 6.03
C GLU A 73 -13.67 4.70 4.54
N LEU A 74 -14.42 3.78 3.90
CA LEU A 74 -14.27 3.51 2.47
C LEU A 74 -14.44 4.79 1.63
N PHE A 75 -15.43 5.61 1.97
CA PHE A 75 -15.69 6.87 1.29
C PHE A 75 -14.66 7.95 1.66
N ALA A 76 -14.20 7.98 2.91
CA ALA A 76 -13.11 8.87 3.31
C ALA A 76 -11.83 8.56 2.52
N CYS A 77 -11.46 7.28 2.41
CA CYS A 77 -10.32 6.80 1.64
C CYS A 77 -10.45 7.11 0.14
N ALA A 78 -11.66 6.99 -0.41
CA ALA A 78 -11.95 7.35 -1.80
C ALA A 78 -11.67 8.84 -2.11
N VAL A 79 -11.82 9.73 -1.13
CA VAL A 79 -11.46 11.15 -1.25
C VAL A 79 -9.98 11.37 -0.90
N ASN A 80 -9.52 10.77 0.20
CA ASN A 80 -8.20 10.99 0.78
C ASN A 80 -7.06 10.60 -0.16
N PHE A 81 -7.10 9.38 -0.73
CA PHE A 81 -5.98 8.90 -1.53
C PHE A 81 -5.73 9.77 -2.77
N PRO A 82 -6.73 10.14 -3.60
CA PRO A 82 -6.52 11.08 -4.70
C PRO A 82 -6.00 12.44 -4.25
N VAL A 83 -6.57 13.00 -3.18
CA VAL A 83 -6.16 14.30 -2.62
C VAL A 83 -4.70 14.27 -2.18
N GLN A 84 -4.29 13.21 -1.49
CA GLN A 84 -2.91 12.99 -1.08
C GLN A 84 -1.98 12.87 -2.31
N LYS A 85 -2.39 12.13 -3.35
CA LYS A 85 -1.58 11.97 -4.57
C LYS A 85 -1.48 13.26 -5.40
N PHE A 86 -2.54 14.08 -5.43
CA PHE A 86 -2.52 15.41 -6.01
C PHE A 86 -1.47 16.31 -5.34
N LEU A 87 -1.42 16.33 -4.00
CA LEU A 87 -0.42 17.09 -3.25
C LEU A 87 1.00 16.52 -3.46
N GLN A 88 1.14 15.19 -3.39
CA GLN A 88 2.43 14.51 -3.56
C GLN A 88 3.03 14.73 -4.96
N ALA A 89 2.23 14.70 -6.03
CA ALA A 89 2.71 14.96 -7.40
C ALA A 89 3.40 16.33 -7.53
N GLN A 90 2.97 17.31 -6.74
CA GLN A 90 3.53 18.66 -6.68
C GLN A 90 4.68 18.80 -5.66
N SER A 91 5.12 17.70 -5.06
CA SER A 91 6.07 17.67 -3.92
C SER A 91 5.57 18.39 -2.65
N ILE A 92 4.25 18.60 -2.52
CA ILE A 92 3.63 19.22 -1.34
C ILE A 92 3.32 18.12 -0.31
N VAL A 93 4.31 17.77 0.51
CA VAL A 93 4.20 16.65 1.48
C VAL A 93 4.05 17.08 2.93
N ALA A 94 4.57 18.26 3.30
CA ALA A 94 4.57 18.72 4.69
C ALA A 94 3.16 18.91 5.29
N PRO A 95 2.18 19.52 4.58
CA PRO A 95 0.82 19.66 5.11
C PRO A 95 0.19 18.31 5.44
N THR A 96 0.36 17.33 4.55
CA THR A 96 -0.11 15.96 4.77
C THR A 96 0.48 15.36 6.04
N ALA A 97 1.79 15.51 6.25
CA ALA A 97 2.46 14.98 7.44
C ALA A 97 1.92 15.60 8.74
N TYR A 98 1.76 16.94 8.78
CA TYR A 98 1.25 17.63 9.97
C TYR A 98 -0.22 17.29 10.26
N ILE A 99 -1.05 17.22 9.22
CA ILE A 99 -2.46 16.81 9.35
C ILE A 99 -2.53 15.37 9.88
N SER A 100 -1.81 14.43 9.27
CA SER A 100 -1.81 13.03 9.72
C SER A 100 -1.30 12.88 11.16
N ALA A 101 -0.22 13.58 11.55
CA ALA A 101 0.29 13.53 12.92
C ALA A 101 -0.73 14.08 13.94
N THR A 102 -1.40 15.18 13.60
CA THR A 102 -2.44 15.79 14.44
C THR A 102 -3.64 14.84 14.59
N VAL A 103 -4.07 14.24 13.47
CA VAL A 103 -5.21 13.32 13.47
C VAL A 103 -4.87 12.03 14.21
N VAL A 104 -3.64 11.52 14.15
CA VAL A 104 -3.22 10.36 14.96
C VAL A 104 -3.30 10.67 16.46
N ALA A 105 -2.82 11.83 16.90
CA ALA A 105 -2.93 12.24 18.30
C ALA A 105 -4.39 12.34 18.75
N LEU A 106 -5.25 12.94 17.91
CA LEU A 106 -6.68 13.03 18.15
C LEU A 106 -7.35 11.65 18.14
N HIS A 107 -6.96 10.76 17.22
CA HIS A 107 -7.47 9.40 17.12
C HIS A 107 -7.23 8.63 18.41
N VAL A 108 -6.03 8.72 19.01
CA VAL A 108 -5.73 8.08 20.30
C VAL A 108 -6.68 8.57 21.39
N ALA A 109 -6.88 9.88 21.51
CA ALA A 109 -7.77 10.47 22.51
C ALA A 109 -9.25 10.08 22.30
N LEU A 110 -9.72 10.14 21.05
CA LEU A 110 -11.10 9.80 20.70
C LEU A 110 -11.37 8.31 20.86
N SER A 111 -10.42 7.45 20.50
CA SER A 111 -10.53 6.00 20.66
C SER A 111 -10.59 5.63 22.14
N TRP A 112 -9.76 6.25 22.98
CA TRP A 112 -9.84 6.08 24.43
C TRP A 112 -11.21 6.49 24.99
N LEU A 113 -11.70 7.67 24.58
CA LEU A 113 -13.01 8.17 25.00
C LEU A 113 -14.15 7.25 24.54
N ALA A 114 -14.15 6.81 23.29
CA ALA A 114 -15.21 5.96 22.73
C ALA A 114 -15.25 4.59 23.40
N VAL A 115 -14.09 3.95 23.58
CA VAL A 115 -13.98 2.59 24.12
C VAL A 115 -14.16 2.57 25.64
N TYR A 116 -13.39 3.39 26.37
CA TYR A 116 -13.36 3.36 27.84
C TYR A 116 -14.32 4.36 28.49
N GLY A 117 -14.46 5.56 27.92
CA GLY A 117 -15.31 6.60 28.49
C GLY A 117 -16.80 6.39 28.21
N LEU A 118 -17.16 6.12 26.95
CA LEU A 118 -18.54 5.95 26.50
C LEU A 118 -18.99 4.50 26.43
N GLY A 119 -18.07 3.53 26.53
CA GLY A 119 -18.39 2.10 26.51
C GLY A 119 -18.96 1.60 25.18
N THR A 120 -18.68 2.29 24.06
CA THR A 120 -19.26 1.96 22.74
C THR A 120 -18.65 0.74 22.04
N GLY A 121 -17.65 0.10 22.68
CA GLY A 121 -17.07 -1.17 22.24
C GLY A 121 -16.48 -1.12 20.83
N LEU A 122 -16.64 -2.22 20.08
CA LEU A 122 -16.07 -2.40 18.74
C LEU A 122 -16.62 -1.41 17.70
N VAL A 123 -17.92 -1.08 17.76
CA VAL A 123 -18.53 -0.10 16.84
C VAL A 123 -17.93 1.29 17.06
N GLY A 124 -17.76 1.66 18.32
CA GLY A 124 -17.10 2.92 18.69
C GLY A 124 -15.70 3.02 18.11
N ALA A 125 -14.90 1.96 18.28
CA ALA A 125 -13.54 1.91 17.77
C ALA A 125 -13.49 2.07 16.23
N SER A 126 -14.32 1.35 15.48
CA SER A 126 -14.33 1.46 14.01
C SER A 126 -14.92 2.79 13.50
N LEU A 127 -15.92 3.36 14.19
CA LEU A 127 -16.46 4.68 13.85
C LEU A 127 -15.45 5.81 14.13
N VAL A 128 -14.68 5.73 15.20
CA VAL A 128 -13.60 6.70 15.47
C VAL A 128 -12.50 6.61 14.41
N LEU A 129 -12.16 5.39 13.96
CA LEU A 129 -11.23 5.20 12.84
C LEU A 129 -11.77 5.85 11.56
N SER A 130 -13.03 5.58 11.21
CA SER A 130 -13.72 6.24 10.10
C SER A 130 -13.71 7.77 10.20
N LEU A 131 -14.02 8.31 11.38
CA LEU A 131 -13.97 9.75 11.63
C LEU A 131 -12.56 10.31 11.41
N SER A 132 -11.54 9.59 11.87
CA SER A 132 -10.14 10.02 11.74
C SER A 132 -9.75 10.15 10.28
N TRP A 133 -10.09 9.18 9.43
CA TRP A 133 -9.87 9.28 7.99
C TRP A 133 -10.61 10.45 7.34
N TRP A 134 -11.84 10.73 7.77
CA TRP A 134 -12.58 11.92 7.30
C TRP A 134 -11.89 13.22 7.70
N LEU A 135 -11.31 13.29 8.91
CA LEU A 135 -10.54 14.46 9.34
C LEU A 135 -9.28 14.67 8.50
N VAL A 136 -8.57 13.59 8.13
CA VAL A 136 -7.44 13.68 7.19
C VAL A 136 -7.92 14.17 5.82
N ALA A 137 -8.94 13.53 5.26
CA ALA A 137 -9.49 13.87 3.94
C ALA A 137 -9.95 15.34 3.88
N ALA A 138 -10.73 15.78 4.88
CA ALA A 138 -11.22 17.15 4.98
C ALA A 138 -10.09 18.16 5.21
N GLY A 139 -9.10 17.82 6.05
CA GLY A 139 -7.92 18.66 6.29
C GLY A 139 -7.10 18.87 5.03
N GLN A 140 -6.78 17.80 4.31
CA GLN A 140 -6.00 17.89 3.08
C GLN A 140 -6.77 18.57 1.94
N PHE A 141 -8.05 18.26 1.76
CA PHE A 141 -8.88 18.95 0.76
C PHE A 141 -9.05 20.43 1.09
N GLY A 142 -9.23 20.75 2.37
CA GLY A 142 -9.26 22.13 2.87
C GLY A 142 -7.96 22.88 2.59
N TYR A 143 -6.81 22.21 2.65
CA TYR A 143 -5.52 22.79 2.25
C TYR A 143 -5.49 23.10 0.75
N ILE A 144 -5.91 22.17 -0.11
CA ILE A 144 -5.95 22.39 -1.57
C ILE A 144 -6.79 23.62 -1.93
N VAL A 145 -7.95 23.79 -1.30
CA VAL A 145 -8.88 24.88 -1.63
C VAL A 145 -8.42 26.24 -1.08
N LYS A 146 -7.70 26.26 0.05
CA LYS A 146 -7.34 27.51 0.75
C LYS A 146 -5.89 27.95 0.53
N SER A 147 -5.00 27.04 0.17
CA SER A 147 -3.59 27.36 -0.05
C SER A 147 -3.38 28.00 -1.42
N GLY A 148 -2.59 29.07 -1.47
CA GLY A 148 -2.16 29.67 -2.74
C GLY A 148 -1.23 28.74 -3.55
N GLU A 149 -0.62 27.73 -2.92
CA GLU A 149 0.28 26.78 -3.63
C GLU A 149 -0.46 25.88 -4.63
N CYS A 150 -1.78 25.70 -4.48
CA CYS A 150 -2.59 24.83 -5.32
C CYS A 150 -3.50 25.60 -6.28
N GLU A 151 -3.37 26.93 -6.38
CA GLU A 151 -4.27 27.78 -7.17
C GLU A 151 -4.25 27.38 -8.66
N ASP A 152 -3.05 27.25 -9.22
CA ASP A 152 -2.83 26.91 -10.64
C ASP A 152 -3.17 25.45 -10.98
N THR A 153 -3.14 24.54 -9.99
CA THR A 153 -3.31 23.10 -10.20
C THR A 153 -4.71 22.62 -9.87
N TRP A 154 -5.41 23.23 -8.91
CA TRP A 154 -6.77 22.87 -8.54
C TRP A 154 -7.78 23.46 -9.53
N GLY A 155 -7.75 24.77 -9.77
CA GLY A 155 -8.62 25.45 -10.72
C GLY A 155 -10.12 25.29 -10.49
N GLY A 156 -10.55 24.81 -9.32
CA GLY A 156 -11.95 24.62 -8.94
C GLY A 156 -12.63 23.35 -9.51
N PHE A 157 -13.89 23.15 -9.13
CA PHE A 157 -14.71 22.07 -9.68
C PHE A 157 -15.01 22.32 -11.15
N ARG A 158 -14.73 21.33 -11.99
CA ARG A 158 -14.91 21.42 -13.45
C ARG A 158 -16.23 20.77 -13.87
N GLY A 159 -16.78 21.22 -14.99
CA GLY A 159 -18.03 20.70 -15.54
C GLY A 159 -17.90 19.25 -16.02
N GLY A 160 -19.04 18.54 -16.09
CA GLY A 160 -19.06 17.11 -16.43
C GLY A 160 -18.39 16.78 -17.78
N SER A 161 -18.52 17.62 -18.80
CA SER A 161 -17.90 17.36 -20.11
C SER A 161 -16.37 17.30 -20.07
N GLU A 162 -15.73 18.10 -19.20
CA GLU A 162 -14.26 18.09 -19.02
C GLU A 162 -13.82 16.93 -18.15
N VAL A 163 -14.55 16.64 -17.06
CA VAL A 163 -14.21 15.55 -16.14
C VAL A 163 -14.48 14.18 -16.75
N PHE A 164 -15.52 14.00 -17.57
CA PHE A 164 -15.82 12.71 -18.19
C PHE A 164 -14.98 12.43 -19.44
N ALA A 165 -14.29 13.43 -20.00
CA ALA A 165 -13.38 13.23 -21.13
C ALA A 165 -12.19 12.35 -20.73
N GLY A 166 -11.97 11.24 -21.44
CA GLY A 166 -10.87 10.31 -21.16
C GLY A 166 -11.01 9.49 -19.86
N MET A 167 -12.16 9.56 -19.18
CA MET A 167 -12.38 8.85 -17.91
C MET A 167 -12.22 7.33 -18.04
N TRP A 168 -12.54 6.76 -19.21
CA TRP A 168 -12.40 5.32 -19.46
C TRP A 168 -10.95 4.85 -19.43
N ASP A 169 -10.03 5.60 -20.05
CA ASP A 169 -8.61 5.25 -20.04
C ASP A 169 -7.99 5.47 -18.67
N PHE A 170 -8.41 6.53 -17.95
CA PHE A 170 -8.08 6.71 -16.54
C PHE A 170 -8.55 5.52 -15.68
N ALA A 171 -9.78 5.03 -15.90
CA ALA A 171 -10.35 3.92 -15.16
C ALA A 171 -9.60 2.61 -15.42
N LYS A 172 -9.21 2.32 -16.67
CA LYS A 172 -8.37 1.16 -17.02
C LYS A 172 -7.03 1.20 -16.28
N MET A 173 -6.34 2.34 -16.31
CA MET A 173 -5.04 2.50 -15.64
C MET A 173 -5.15 2.37 -14.11
N SER A 174 -6.23 2.93 -13.54
CA SER A 174 -6.57 2.81 -12.13
C SER A 174 -6.86 1.36 -11.72
N ALA A 175 -7.57 0.61 -12.57
CA ALA A 175 -7.87 -0.80 -12.37
C ALA A 175 -6.61 -1.67 -12.44
N ALA A 176 -5.74 -1.46 -13.43
CA ALA A 176 -4.48 -2.19 -13.54
C ALA A 176 -3.61 -1.99 -12.28
N SER A 177 -3.50 -0.75 -11.80
CA SER A 177 -2.79 -0.44 -10.56
C SER A 177 -3.44 -1.08 -9.33
N ALA A 178 -4.78 -1.17 -9.30
CA ALA A 178 -5.50 -1.86 -8.23
C ALA A 178 -5.16 -3.34 -8.20
N VAL A 179 -5.23 -4.00 -9.36
CA VAL A 179 -4.92 -5.42 -9.50
C VAL A 179 -3.49 -5.69 -9.08
N MET A 180 -2.53 -4.88 -9.54
CA MET A 180 -1.12 -4.99 -9.15
C MET A 180 -0.93 -5.03 -7.62
N ILE A 181 -1.51 -4.06 -6.90
CA ILE A 181 -1.40 -3.95 -5.44
C ILE A 181 -2.21 -5.04 -4.73
N CYS A 182 -3.41 -5.36 -5.21
CA CYS A 182 -4.23 -6.43 -4.61
C CYS A 182 -3.52 -7.79 -4.71
N LEU A 183 -2.89 -8.09 -5.84
CA LEU A 183 -2.11 -9.33 -6.01
C LEU A 183 -0.94 -9.40 -5.03
N GLU A 184 -0.29 -8.27 -4.75
CA GLU A 184 0.77 -8.20 -3.72
C GLU A 184 0.20 -8.46 -2.33
N ILE A 185 -0.85 -7.75 -1.92
CA ILE A 185 -1.40 -7.87 -0.56
C ILE A 185 -2.03 -9.25 -0.33
N TRP A 186 -2.82 -9.74 -1.29
CA TRP A 186 -3.51 -11.03 -1.16
C TRP A 186 -2.53 -12.20 -1.17
N TYR A 187 -1.38 -12.08 -1.81
CA TYR A 187 -0.35 -13.11 -1.76
C TYR A 187 0.11 -13.42 -0.33
N PHE A 188 0.39 -12.38 0.48
CA PHE A 188 0.74 -12.54 1.89
C PHE A 188 -0.41 -13.18 2.67
N GLN A 189 -1.65 -12.73 2.46
CA GLN A 189 -2.82 -13.26 3.17
C GLN A 189 -3.07 -14.74 2.84
N VAL A 190 -2.93 -15.14 1.57
CA VAL A 190 -3.07 -16.54 1.16
C VAL A 190 -2.01 -17.41 1.82
N LEU A 191 -0.75 -16.97 1.89
CA LEU A 191 0.31 -17.74 2.55
C LEU A 191 0.10 -17.86 4.06
N VAL A 192 -0.38 -16.81 4.72
CA VAL A 192 -0.74 -16.87 6.15
C VAL A 192 -1.89 -17.85 6.39
N LEU A 193 -2.92 -17.85 5.54
CA LEU A 193 -4.02 -18.82 5.61
C LEU A 193 -3.52 -20.26 5.42
N ILE A 194 -2.60 -20.48 4.47
CA ILE A 194 -1.96 -21.78 4.25
C ILE A 194 -1.13 -22.20 5.47
N ALA A 195 -0.41 -21.28 6.12
CA ALA A 195 0.34 -21.57 7.34
C ALA A 195 -0.58 -22.04 8.49
N GLY A 196 -1.82 -21.57 8.52
CA GLY A 196 -2.84 -22.03 9.47
C GLY A 196 -3.28 -23.50 9.27
N LEU A 197 -2.85 -24.16 8.20
CA LEU A 197 -3.11 -25.58 7.96
C LEU A 197 -1.96 -26.49 8.40
N LEU A 198 -0.88 -25.93 8.96
CA LEU A 198 0.25 -26.70 9.48
C LEU A 198 -0.11 -27.46 10.77
N PRO A 199 0.64 -28.53 11.14
CA PRO A 199 0.30 -29.40 12.28
C PRO A 199 0.18 -28.71 13.64
N ASN A 200 0.92 -27.63 13.87
CA ASN A 200 0.78 -26.77 15.06
C ASN A 200 0.37 -25.34 14.64
N PRO A 201 -0.92 -25.14 14.32
CA PRO A 201 -1.37 -23.91 13.68
C PRO A 201 -1.36 -22.73 14.65
N GLN A 202 -1.67 -22.95 15.93
CA GLN A 202 -1.70 -21.88 16.94
C GLN A 202 -0.32 -21.24 17.11
N LEU A 203 0.70 -22.03 17.45
CA LEU A 203 2.07 -21.52 17.63
C LEU A 203 2.60 -20.86 16.35
N THR A 204 2.30 -21.48 15.20
CA THR A 204 2.74 -20.96 13.90
C THR A 204 2.11 -19.60 13.61
N LEU A 205 0.79 -19.48 13.74
CA LEU A 205 0.07 -18.23 13.47
C LEU A 205 0.45 -17.13 14.46
N ASP A 206 0.64 -17.47 15.74
CA ASP A 206 1.08 -16.50 16.75
C ASP A 206 2.48 -15.94 16.42
N ALA A 207 3.43 -16.80 16.09
CA ALA A 207 4.78 -16.39 15.72
C ALA A 207 4.82 -15.60 14.39
N LEU A 208 4.06 -16.03 13.39
CA LEU A 208 3.91 -15.32 12.12
C LEU A 208 3.28 -13.95 12.30
N SER A 209 2.28 -13.82 13.16
CA SER A 209 1.62 -12.53 13.44
C SER A 209 2.59 -11.52 14.05
N VAL A 210 3.46 -11.95 14.98
CA VAL A 210 4.52 -11.09 15.52
C VAL A 210 5.53 -10.71 14.43
N CYS A 211 5.95 -11.67 13.60
CA CYS A 211 6.88 -11.39 12.50
C CYS A 211 6.29 -10.40 11.49
N LEU A 212 5.01 -10.56 11.14
CA LEU A 212 4.29 -9.66 10.24
C LEU A 212 4.09 -8.28 10.84
N ALA A 213 3.82 -8.16 12.15
CA ALA A 213 3.73 -6.86 12.80
C ALA A 213 5.05 -6.06 12.72
N ILE A 214 6.19 -6.73 12.95
CA ILE A 214 7.51 -6.13 12.78
C ILE A 214 7.75 -5.77 11.31
N TYR A 215 7.44 -6.70 10.41
CA TYR A 215 7.56 -6.52 8.97
C TYR A 215 6.77 -5.30 8.47
N ASP A 216 5.49 -5.20 8.80
CA ASP A 216 4.57 -4.14 8.38
C ASP A 216 5.03 -2.77 8.90
N SER A 217 5.56 -2.73 10.12
CA SER A 217 6.12 -1.51 10.70
C SER A 217 7.28 -0.95 9.88
N VAL A 218 8.18 -1.82 9.41
CA VAL A 218 9.31 -1.44 8.56
C VAL A 218 8.85 -1.17 7.12
N PHE A 219 7.87 -1.94 6.63
CA PHE A 219 7.30 -1.79 5.29
C PHE A 219 6.73 -0.39 5.03
N MET A 220 6.21 0.29 6.05
CA MET A 220 5.75 1.69 5.92
C MET A 220 6.86 2.66 5.48
N ILE A 221 8.11 2.40 5.85
CA ILE A 221 9.27 3.18 5.38
C ILE A 221 9.43 2.98 3.87
N SER A 222 9.36 1.72 3.42
CA SER A 222 9.45 1.37 2.00
C SER A 222 8.30 1.93 1.17
N ILE A 223 7.08 1.99 1.72
CA ILE A 223 5.94 2.68 1.09
C ILE A 223 6.20 4.18 0.93
N GLY A 224 6.88 4.81 1.89
CA GLY A 224 7.36 6.19 1.76
C GLY A 224 8.30 6.37 0.56
N PHE A 225 9.28 5.47 0.40
CA PHE A 225 10.17 5.48 -0.76
C PHE A 225 9.47 5.16 -2.09
N ASN A 226 8.52 4.22 -2.08
CA ASN A 226 7.66 3.90 -3.23
C ASN A 226 6.95 5.17 -3.74
N ALA A 227 6.30 5.92 -2.85
CA ALA A 227 5.62 7.17 -3.22
C ALA A 227 6.61 8.25 -3.70
N ALA A 228 7.75 8.41 -3.01
CA ALA A 228 8.75 9.41 -3.35
C ALA A 228 9.37 9.16 -4.74
N VAL A 229 9.79 7.92 -5.04
CA VAL A 229 10.38 7.58 -6.34
C VAL A 229 9.34 7.65 -7.45
N SER A 230 8.09 7.25 -7.19
CA SER A 230 6.97 7.34 -8.14
C SER A 230 6.78 8.78 -8.60
N VAL A 231 6.66 9.73 -7.67
CA VAL A 231 6.54 11.17 -7.95
C VAL A 231 7.76 11.72 -8.69
N ARG A 232 8.97 11.38 -8.24
CA ARG A 232 10.20 11.90 -8.87
C ARG A 232 10.34 11.38 -10.30
N VAL A 233 10.09 10.10 -10.54
CA VAL A 233 10.16 9.51 -11.87
C VAL A 233 9.08 10.09 -12.78
N SER A 234 7.82 10.17 -12.34
CA SER A 234 6.74 10.72 -13.17
C SER A 234 6.98 12.20 -13.50
N ASN A 235 7.44 13.02 -12.55
CA ASN A 235 7.77 14.43 -12.78
C ASN A 235 8.93 14.59 -13.76
N GLU A 236 10.04 13.86 -13.58
CA GLU A 236 11.20 13.99 -14.47
C GLU A 236 10.92 13.44 -15.87
N LEU A 237 10.12 12.38 -16.01
CA LEU A 237 9.65 11.90 -17.31
C LEU A 237 8.73 12.91 -18.00
N GLY A 238 7.77 13.50 -17.26
CA GLY A 238 6.91 14.56 -17.77
C GLY A 238 7.67 15.80 -18.22
N ALA A 239 8.77 16.13 -17.54
CA ALA A 239 9.66 17.24 -17.89
C ALA A 239 10.65 16.94 -19.02
N GLY A 240 10.67 15.72 -19.57
CA GLY A 240 11.61 15.32 -20.62
C GLY A 240 13.04 15.11 -20.12
N ASN A 241 13.24 14.80 -18.84
CA ASN A 241 14.53 14.59 -18.18
C ASN A 241 14.80 13.11 -17.86
N PRO A 242 15.02 12.23 -18.85
CA PRO A 242 15.12 10.79 -18.65
C PRO A 242 16.32 10.38 -17.77
N LYS A 243 17.43 11.14 -17.82
CA LYS A 243 18.61 10.90 -16.96
C LYS A 243 18.31 11.16 -15.49
N SER A 244 17.55 12.22 -15.19
CA SER A 244 17.14 12.56 -13.82
C SER A 244 16.15 11.54 -13.26
N ALA A 245 15.26 11.00 -14.12
CA ALA A 245 14.37 9.90 -13.76
C ALA A 245 15.19 8.66 -13.34
N ALA A 246 16.11 8.20 -14.19
CA ALA A 246 16.97 7.05 -13.90
C ALA A 246 17.83 7.26 -12.63
N PHE A 247 18.37 8.47 -12.44
CA PHE A 247 19.15 8.79 -11.25
C PHE A 247 18.29 8.74 -9.98
N SER A 248 17.05 9.22 -10.03
CA SER A 248 16.12 9.18 -8.90
C SER A 248 15.81 7.74 -8.46
N VAL A 249 15.73 6.81 -9.41
CA VAL A 249 15.60 5.37 -9.11
C VAL A 249 16.79 4.85 -8.33
N ILE A 250 18.01 5.11 -8.81
CA ILE A 250 19.25 4.59 -8.19
C ILE A 250 19.38 5.12 -6.76
N VAL A 251 19.19 6.42 -6.56
CA VAL A 251 19.31 7.05 -5.23
C VAL A 251 18.26 6.48 -4.27
N SER A 252 17.00 6.39 -4.70
CA SER A 252 15.90 5.92 -3.84
C SER A 252 16.08 4.44 -3.48
N ALA A 253 16.43 3.59 -4.45
CA ALA A 253 16.65 2.16 -4.21
C ALA A 253 17.87 1.91 -3.31
N SER A 254 18.96 2.66 -3.51
CA SER A 254 20.18 2.52 -2.71
C SER A 254 19.95 2.95 -1.26
N LEU A 255 19.27 4.08 -1.05
CA LEU A 255 18.99 4.59 0.30
C LEU A 255 18.00 3.70 1.05
N SER A 256 16.92 3.28 0.38
CA SER A 256 15.92 2.38 0.97
C SER A 256 16.55 1.02 1.32
N CYS A 257 17.35 0.45 0.42
CA CYS A 257 18.11 -0.78 0.68
C CYS A 257 19.06 -0.63 1.88
N PHE A 258 19.82 0.48 1.95
CA PHE A 258 20.71 0.76 3.06
C PHE A 258 19.97 0.80 4.41
N ILE A 259 18.84 1.53 4.47
CA ILE A 259 18.01 1.61 5.68
C ILE A 259 17.49 0.21 6.06
N SER A 260 16.96 -0.55 5.11
CA SER A 260 16.48 -1.91 5.36
C SER A 260 17.57 -2.85 5.85
N VAL A 261 18.80 -2.75 5.34
CA VAL A 261 19.96 -3.53 5.81
C VAL A 261 20.30 -3.16 7.25
N VAL A 262 20.34 -1.87 7.59
CA VAL A 262 20.60 -1.42 8.97
C VAL A 262 19.54 -1.95 9.94
N ILE A 263 18.25 -1.87 9.56
CA ILE A 263 17.14 -2.39 10.37
C ILE A 263 17.23 -3.92 10.49
N ALA A 264 17.55 -4.64 9.41
CA ALA A 264 17.72 -6.09 9.43
C ALA A 264 18.85 -6.53 10.36
N ILE A 265 19.99 -5.81 10.36
CA ILE A 265 21.10 -6.06 11.30
C ILE A 265 20.66 -5.80 12.74
N ALA A 266 19.98 -4.68 12.99
CA ALA A 266 19.47 -4.35 14.32
C ALA A 266 18.49 -5.42 14.83
N LEU A 267 17.55 -5.86 13.98
CA LEU A 267 16.60 -6.93 14.28
C LEU A 267 17.33 -8.22 14.66
N LEU A 268 18.34 -8.63 13.88
CA LEU A 268 19.11 -9.84 14.17
C LEU A 268 19.87 -9.73 15.49
N ALA A 269 20.38 -8.55 15.83
CA ALA A 269 21.07 -8.30 17.10
C ALA A 269 20.14 -8.41 18.32
N VAL A 270 18.84 -8.13 18.16
CA VAL A 270 17.83 -8.22 19.22
C VAL A 270 16.83 -9.37 19.04
N ARG A 271 17.14 -10.35 18.17
CA ARG A 271 16.19 -11.38 17.73
C ARG A 271 15.58 -12.20 18.88
N ASP A 272 16.35 -12.44 19.94
CA ASP A 272 15.94 -13.25 21.08
C ASP A 272 15.08 -12.48 22.08
N VAL A 273 14.95 -11.15 21.92
CA VAL A 273 14.20 -10.29 22.86
C VAL A 273 13.08 -9.48 22.20
N VAL A 274 13.15 -9.22 20.90
CA VAL A 274 12.20 -8.34 20.17
C VAL A 274 10.75 -8.81 20.28
N SER A 275 10.52 -10.12 20.32
CA SER A 275 9.19 -10.71 20.42
C SER A 275 8.49 -10.42 21.76
N TYR A 276 9.24 -10.16 22.84
CA TYR A 276 8.64 -9.90 24.15
C TYR A 276 7.89 -8.56 24.23
N ALA A 277 8.05 -7.68 23.23
CA ALA A 277 7.20 -6.50 23.08
C ALA A 277 5.76 -6.87 22.65
N PHE A 278 5.56 -8.07 22.09
CA PHE A 278 4.29 -8.53 21.51
C PHE A 278 3.67 -9.70 22.27
N THR A 279 4.49 -10.55 22.90
CA THR A 279 4.03 -11.77 23.58
C THR A 279 4.71 -11.99 24.92
N GLY A 280 3.97 -12.53 25.89
CA GLY A 280 4.52 -13.03 27.16
C GLY A 280 4.89 -14.52 27.13
N GLY A 281 4.61 -15.23 26.03
CA GLY A 281 4.84 -16.67 25.93
C GLY A 281 6.24 -17.01 25.40
N GLU A 282 7.00 -17.81 26.16
CA GLU A 282 8.36 -18.23 25.79
C GLU A 282 8.41 -19.06 24.51
N GLU A 283 7.42 -19.93 24.28
CA GLU A 283 7.34 -20.76 23.07
C GLU A 283 7.19 -19.91 21.79
N VAL A 284 6.32 -18.89 21.84
CA VAL A 284 6.13 -17.95 20.72
C VAL A 284 7.40 -17.11 20.52
N ALA A 285 8.03 -16.65 21.60
CA ALA A 285 9.27 -15.88 21.52
C ALA A 285 10.41 -16.68 20.87
N ALA A 286 10.57 -17.95 21.24
CA ALA A 286 11.55 -18.84 20.63
C ALA A 286 11.26 -19.08 19.13
N ALA A 287 10.00 -19.29 18.77
CA ALA A 287 9.59 -19.46 17.37
C ALA A 287 9.84 -18.19 16.53
N VAL A 288 9.59 -16.99 17.09
CA VAL A 288 9.89 -15.72 16.42
C VAL A 288 11.39 -15.54 16.24
N SER A 289 12.21 -15.79 17.27
CA SER A 289 13.68 -15.71 17.16
C SER A 289 14.21 -16.63 16.06
N ASP A 290 13.64 -17.83 15.94
CA ASP A 290 13.99 -18.81 14.91
C ASP A 290 13.56 -18.37 13.48
N LEU A 291 12.51 -17.54 13.36
CA LEU A 291 12.06 -16.93 12.10
C LEU A 291 12.80 -15.62 11.76
N CYS A 292 13.43 -14.95 12.73
CA CYS A 292 14.09 -13.66 12.53
C CYS A 292 15.10 -13.61 11.36
N PRO A 293 15.90 -14.66 11.06
CA PRO A 293 16.77 -14.64 9.89
C PRO A 293 16.02 -14.50 8.56
N LEU A 294 14.88 -15.18 8.43
CA LEU A 294 14.02 -15.06 7.26
C LEU A 294 13.31 -13.70 7.24
N LEU A 295 12.86 -13.21 8.39
CA LEU A 295 12.30 -11.87 8.50
C LEU A 295 13.31 -10.80 8.08
N ALA A 296 14.56 -10.89 8.54
CA ALA A 296 15.64 -9.96 8.17
C ALA A 296 15.90 -9.96 6.65
N LEU A 297 15.91 -11.14 6.01
CA LEU A 297 16.01 -11.24 4.55
C LEU A 297 14.80 -10.60 3.85
N ALA A 298 13.59 -10.84 4.37
CA ALA A 298 12.37 -10.24 3.85
C ALA A 298 12.41 -8.71 3.96
N LEU A 299 12.94 -8.14 5.05
CA LEU A 299 13.10 -6.69 5.21
C LEU A 299 14.03 -6.08 4.16
N ILE A 300 15.13 -6.76 3.83
CA ILE A 300 16.09 -6.29 2.82
C ILE A 300 15.43 -6.29 1.43
N ILE A 301 14.75 -7.37 1.06
CA ILE A 301 14.04 -7.46 -0.22
C ILE A 301 12.97 -6.37 -0.31
N ASN A 302 12.23 -6.15 0.78
CA ASN A 302 11.23 -5.08 0.86
C ASN A 302 11.82 -3.67 0.98
N GLY A 303 13.13 -3.53 1.16
CA GLY A 303 13.82 -2.25 0.95
C GLY A 303 13.91 -1.88 -0.52
N ILE A 304 13.89 -2.85 -1.43
CA ILE A 304 14.10 -2.63 -2.87
C ILE A 304 12.78 -2.78 -3.64
N GLN A 305 12.02 -3.84 -3.36
CA GLN A 305 10.83 -4.20 -4.13
C GLN A 305 9.79 -3.07 -4.22
N PRO A 306 9.38 -2.41 -3.11
CA PRO A 306 8.37 -1.35 -3.18
C PRO A 306 8.89 -0.15 -3.94
N VAL A 307 10.19 0.15 -3.87
CA VAL A 307 10.78 1.24 -4.66
C VAL A 307 10.62 0.95 -6.15
N LEU A 308 10.93 -0.26 -6.60
CA LEU A 308 10.77 -0.64 -8.01
C LEU A 308 9.30 -0.66 -8.46
N SER A 309 8.39 -1.09 -7.59
CA SER A 309 6.95 -0.96 -7.84
C SER A 309 6.55 0.52 -7.98
N GLY A 310 7.15 1.41 -7.20
CA GLY A 310 6.97 2.87 -7.32
C GLY A 310 7.51 3.42 -8.64
N VAL A 311 8.65 2.92 -9.11
CA VAL A 311 9.17 3.25 -10.46
C VAL A 311 8.18 2.82 -11.54
N ALA A 312 7.64 1.61 -11.44
CA ALA A 312 6.64 1.13 -12.38
C ALA A 312 5.37 2.00 -12.38
N VAL A 313 4.93 2.48 -11.22
CA VAL A 313 3.84 3.46 -11.14
C VAL A 313 4.25 4.78 -11.81
N GLY A 314 5.42 5.34 -11.52
CA GLY A 314 5.90 6.58 -12.12
C GLY A 314 6.03 6.52 -13.66
N CYS A 315 6.43 5.37 -14.20
CA CYS A 315 6.55 5.13 -15.63
C CYS A 315 5.23 4.70 -16.31
N GLY A 316 4.21 4.27 -15.56
CA GLY A 316 2.96 3.75 -16.13
C GLY A 316 3.01 2.26 -16.52
N TRP A 317 3.88 1.46 -15.92
CA TRP A 317 4.05 0.03 -16.21
C TRP A 317 3.16 -0.89 -15.36
N GLN A 318 2.08 -0.38 -14.75
CA GLN A 318 1.34 -1.14 -13.74
C GLN A 318 0.69 -2.42 -14.28
N GLU A 319 0.23 -2.41 -15.53
CA GLU A 319 -0.31 -3.61 -16.19
C GLU A 319 0.75 -4.70 -16.36
N PHE A 320 1.93 -4.34 -16.85
CA PHE A 320 3.06 -5.27 -16.97
C PHE A 320 3.43 -5.87 -15.61
N VAL A 321 3.54 -5.04 -14.57
CA VAL A 321 3.88 -5.52 -13.22
C VAL A 321 2.77 -6.41 -12.65
N ALA A 322 1.50 -6.14 -12.95
CA ALA A 322 0.41 -7.04 -12.54
C ALA A 322 0.60 -8.47 -13.12
N TYR A 323 1.00 -8.61 -14.39
CA TYR A 323 1.32 -9.92 -14.98
C TYR A 323 2.52 -10.58 -14.32
N VAL A 324 3.58 -9.82 -14.03
CA VAL A 324 4.74 -10.32 -13.28
C VAL A 324 4.33 -10.82 -11.89
N ASN A 325 3.43 -10.12 -11.20
CA ASN A 325 2.93 -10.51 -9.89
C ASN A 325 2.18 -11.84 -9.93
N VAL A 326 1.32 -12.06 -10.93
CA VAL A 326 0.65 -13.35 -11.13
C VAL A 326 1.67 -14.49 -11.27
N GLY A 327 2.67 -14.32 -12.13
CA GLY A 327 3.70 -15.33 -12.35
C GLY A 327 4.56 -15.60 -11.11
N CYS A 328 5.07 -14.55 -10.47
CA CYS A 328 6.01 -14.70 -9.36
C CYS A 328 5.33 -15.18 -8.08
N TYR A 329 4.17 -14.63 -7.73
CA TYR A 329 3.51 -14.92 -6.46
C TYR A 329 2.66 -16.18 -6.54
N TYR A 330 1.83 -16.30 -7.57
CA TYR A 330 0.81 -17.35 -7.62
C TYR A 330 1.30 -18.60 -8.33
N ALA A 331 2.09 -18.46 -9.41
CA ALA A 331 2.61 -19.63 -10.13
C ALA A 331 3.92 -20.19 -9.53
N VAL A 332 4.68 -19.39 -8.78
CA VAL A 332 5.96 -19.82 -8.18
C VAL A 332 5.92 -19.75 -6.65
N GLY A 333 5.67 -18.56 -6.08
CA GLY A 333 5.78 -18.32 -4.65
C GLY A 333 4.88 -19.21 -3.79
N ILE A 334 3.58 -19.30 -4.12
CA ILE A 334 2.63 -20.16 -3.41
C ILE A 334 3.03 -21.64 -3.52
N PRO A 335 3.24 -22.23 -4.72
CA PRO A 335 3.67 -23.62 -4.84
C PRO A 335 4.96 -23.93 -4.09
N VAL A 336 5.97 -23.07 -4.18
CA VAL A 336 7.24 -23.25 -3.45
C VAL A 336 7.01 -23.23 -1.94
N GLY A 337 6.20 -22.28 -1.45
CA GLY A 337 5.83 -22.22 -0.04
C GLY A 337 5.14 -23.49 0.44
N VAL A 338 4.13 -23.97 -0.30
CA VAL A 338 3.40 -25.20 0.03
C VAL A 338 4.32 -26.42 0.03
N ILE A 339 5.16 -26.58 -1.00
CA ILE A 339 6.09 -27.71 -1.09
C ILE A 339 7.09 -27.67 0.08
N LEU A 340 7.71 -26.54 0.36
CA LEU A 340 8.67 -26.41 1.46
C LEU A 340 8.02 -26.60 2.83
N GLY A 341 6.82 -26.03 3.02
CA GLY A 341 6.10 -26.07 4.30
C GLY A 341 5.57 -27.47 4.65
N PHE A 342 4.99 -28.18 3.67
CA PHE A 342 4.28 -29.44 3.91
C PHE A 342 5.03 -30.69 3.43
N TYR A 343 5.72 -30.65 2.28
CA TYR A 343 6.39 -31.83 1.75
C TYR A 343 7.79 -32.03 2.35
N TYR A 344 8.51 -30.94 2.60
CA TYR A 344 9.83 -30.96 3.25
C TYR A 344 9.78 -30.69 4.76
N ASP A 345 8.58 -30.65 5.35
CA ASP A 345 8.34 -30.44 6.79
C ASP A 345 9.05 -29.21 7.40
N LEU A 346 9.30 -28.16 6.59
CA LEU A 346 9.90 -26.92 7.09
C LEU A 346 8.88 -26.00 7.79
N GLY A 347 7.61 -26.38 7.83
CA GLY A 347 6.56 -25.67 8.54
C GLY A 347 6.50 -24.19 8.18
N ALA A 348 6.45 -23.33 9.20
CA ALA A 348 6.38 -21.86 9.03
C ALA A 348 7.54 -21.30 8.20
N LYS A 349 8.76 -21.84 8.36
CA LYS A 349 9.94 -21.42 7.58
C LYS A 349 9.78 -21.74 6.11
N GLY A 350 9.18 -22.88 5.79
CA GLY A 350 8.89 -23.28 4.41
C GLY A 350 7.91 -22.33 3.74
N ILE A 351 6.80 -22.03 4.42
CA ILE A 351 5.80 -21.06 3.93
C ILE A 351 6.42 -19.67 3.71
N TRP A 352 7.18 -19.20 4.71
CA TRP A 352 7.85 -17.90 4.65
C TRP A 352 8.93 -17.83 3.56
N SER A 353 9.63 -18.94 3.30
CA SER A 353 10.59 -19.05 2.20
C SER A 353 9.90 -18.95 0.84
N GLY A 354 8.68 -19.50 0.70
CA GLY A 354 7.83 -19.30 -0.48
C GLY A 354 7.50 -17.83 -0.69
N MET A 355 7.12 -17.13 0.39
CA MET A 355 6.86 -15.68 0.40
C MET A 355 8.04 -14.88 -0.12
N ILE A 356 9.21 -15.12 0.47
CA ILE A 356 10.48 -14.48 0.08
C ILE A 356 10.84 -14.82 -1.35
N GLY A 357 10.68 -16.08 -1.77
CA GLY A 357 11.03 -16.55 -3.11
C GLY A 357 10.22 -15.85 -4.20
N GLY A 358 8.91 -15.70 -4.01
CA GLY A 358 8.04 -14.97 -4.94
C GLY A 358 8.43 -13.50 -5.05
N THR A 359 8.61 -12.81 -3.92
CA THR A 359 9.04 -11.41 -3.89
C THR A 359 10.44 -11.20 -4.44
N ALA A 360 11.38 -12.10 -4.15
CA ALA A 360 12.74 -12.05 -4.71
C ALA A 360 12.72 -12.20 -6.23
N LEU A 361 11.96 -13.16 -6.77
CA LEU A 361 11.85 -13.36 -8.22
C LEU A 361 11.25 -12.13 -8.91
N GLN A 362 10.17 -11.58 -8.36
CA GLN A 362 9.56 -10.34 -8.86
C GLN A 362 10.57 -9.18 -8.81
N THR A 363 11.30 -9.03 -7.72
CA THR A 363 12.34 -8.00 -7.54
C THR A 363 13.45 -8.13 -8.60
N ILE A 364 13.93 -9.34 -8.86
CA ILE A 364 14.95 -9.60 -9.89
C ILE A 364 14.43 -9.19 -11.28
N ILE A 365 13.19 -9.54 -11.62
CA ILE A 365 12.57 -9.17 -12.89
C ILE A 365 12.46 -7.64 -13.00
N LEU A 366 11.98 -6.97 -11.96
CA LEU A 366 11.84 -5.52 -11.96
C LEU A 366 13.20 -4.79 -12.03
N ILE A 367 14.24 -5.29 -11.36
CA ILE A 367 15.61 -4.78 -11.51
C ILE A 367 16.06 -4.92 -12.96
N TRP A 368 15.89 -6.12 -13.54
CA TRP A 368 16.30 -6.40 -14.91
C TRP A 368 15.60 -5.47 -15.91
N VAL A 369 14.28 -5.32 -15.79
CA VAL A 369 13.50 -4.40 -16.64
C VAL A 369 14.01 -2.98 -16.48
N THR A 370 14.10 -2.49 -15.25
CA THR A 370 14.51 -1.10 -14.94
C THR A 370 15.92 -0.77 -15.48
N VAL A 371 16.85 -1.72 -15.40
CA VAL A 371 18.23 -1.55 -15.94
C VAL A 371 18.25 -1.56 -17.47
N ARG A 372 17.33 -2.30 -18.11
CA ARG A 372 17.24 -2.44 -19.57
C ARG A 372 16.35 -1.38 -20.22
N THR A 373 15.60 -0.62 -19.43
CA THR A 373 14.74 0.46 -19.90
C THR A 373 15.54 1.52 -20.66
N ASP A 374 15.08 1.81 -21.88
CA ASP A 374 15.51 2.98 -22.63
C ASP A 374 14.72 4.19 -22.15
N TRP A 375 15.26 4.87 -21.13
CA TRP A 375 14.62 6.01 -20.49
C TRP A 375 14.21 7.13 -21.47
N ILE A 376 14.86 7.23 -22.64
CA ILE A 376 14.48 8.22 -23.66
C ILE A 376 13.10 7.90 -24.24
N LYS A 377 12.79 6.61 -24.44
CA LYS A 377 11.49 6.17 -24.98
C LYS A 377 10.35 6.27 -23.97
N GLU A 378 10.67 6.31 -22.68
CA GLU A 378 9.68 6.45 -21.61
C GLU A 378 9.19 7.90 -21.43
N VAL A 379 9.83 8.88 -22.07
CA VAL A 379 9.35 10.27 -22.09
C VAL A 379 8.03 10.30 -22.88
N PRO A 380 6.89 10.66 -22.27
CA PRO A 380 5.61 10.51 -22.95
C PRO A 380 5.44 11.55 -24.07
N ILE A 381 5.22 11.05 -25.29
CA ILE A 381 5.11 11.87 -26.52
C ILE A 381 3.96 12.88 -26.44
N SER A 382 2.87 12.55 -25.73
CA SER A 382 1.70 13.42 -25.54
C SER A 382 1.99 14.72 -24.79
N PHE A 383 3.16 14.85 -24.17
CA PHE A 383 3.60 16.06 -23.48
C PHE A 383 4.74 16.81 -24.20
N CYS A 384 5.29 16.27 -25.29
CA CYS A 384 6.38 16.88 -26.06
C CYS A 384 5.91 17.83 -27.18
N GLU A 385 4.61 17.96 -27.44
CA GLU A 385 4.09 18.98 -28.35
C GLU A 385 3.96 20.31 -27.61
N TYR A 386 5.05 21.09 -27.54
CA TYR A 386 5.07 22.57 -27.62
C TYR A 386 6.49 23.08 -27.89
#